data_AF-A0A1Q9DT80-F1
#
_entry.id   AF-A0A1Q9DT80-F1
#
_cell.length_a   1.000
_cell.length_b   1.000
_cell.length_c   1.000
_cell.angle_alpha   90.00
_cell.angle_beta   90.00
_cell.angle_gamma   90.00
#
_symmetry.space_group_name_H-M   'P 1'
#
loop_
_entity.id
_entity.type
_entity.pdbx_description
1 polymer ?
#
loop_
_entity_poly.entity_id
_entity_poly.type
_entity_poly.pdbx_seq_one_letter_code
_entity_poly.pdbx_strand_id
1 'polypeptide(L)'
;MAPRAVLALLATAAGAMKCPGSGSWIHASAEVEATVDASCADVMEEMKARVQGPWVDPHNKGTYSLLSESKDELDIQRITGNKKFTDKITFTFSDFDAQGAKPSCGIHACSESQGFSIGDFSTNYCNIRNLYCGKTDGCVPVKHDFENTEQKVDPSFGAGKDKSACIVKPEQQEEGQERWQEKLKERSVRRHGLAAATQLHKRRLLQCACSALRCFFQTARQQRVAVACFVATRAEEAARYWLHQWHSAVGKWRQEQVKETEAIMHWYLILAASALCHWQRWLQKRQRKKQRQVAPNRFMSTPRVISAFCAGCLCGFRGSKHLCGRTSRRTFKTRKGMLDAGTTTLMLSGLPLKLNRSMLLQLLNAEGAGRYDLVHVPYDTVAHRPMSVAIVNFTDYTSANKVHGFFKILQKEAGWSLHVAPAAVQGLAANLAFIVASSSLGFAAMSEPSGPLIFTDGVQVADSIAFAACCIPPALLVEARRLIDVDARSPSFKTAGKRKYGKYRGTHGRSVLTAEAAKLFARAARGAALKAALWRFDEERSVQAEVASLRSALLHKKRVEVALRVGQHWRTRAYVRATSRQVFLHRHEIVVIQRDQYLWSLEVFVECVAKAFH
;
A
#
# COMPACT_ATOMS: atom_id res chain seq x y z
N MET A 1 -41.76 54.11 15.01
CA MET A 1 -40.67 53.14 14.73
C MET A 1 -40.56 53.03 13.21
N ALA A 2 -39.65 53.79 12.61
CA ALA A 2 -39.42 53.78 11.16
C ALA A 2 -38.33 52.77 10.81
N PRO A 3 -38.45 52.02 9.70
CA PRO A 3 -37.43 51.06 9.29
C PRO A 3 -36.23 51.85 8.76
N ARG A 4 -35.04 51.64 9.36
CA ARG A 4 -33.78 52.15 8.84
C ARG A 4 -33.45 51.41 7.55
N ALA A 5 -33.63 52.08 6.42
CA ALA A 5 -33.06 51.67 5.15
C ALA A 5 -31.53 51.77 5.24
N VAL A 6 -30.85 50.62 5.36
CA VAL A 6 -29.41 50.51 5.20
C VAL A 6 -29.13 50.56 3.70
N LEU A 7 -28.63 51.71 3.23
CA LEU A 7 -28.13 51.87 1.87
C LEU A 7 -26.79 51.11 1.79
N ALA A 8 -26.82 49.89 1.30
CA ALA A 8 -25.61 49.12 1.01
C ALA A 8 -24.94 49.71 -0.24
N LEU A 9 -24.00 50.63 -0.05
CA LEU A 9 -23.05 50.99 -1.10
C LEU A 9 -22.05 49.83 -1.25
N LEU A 10 -22.22 49.06 -2.32
CA LEU A 10 -21.25 48.10 -2.81
C LEU A 10 -20.01 48.86 -3.33
N ALA A 11 -18.98 48.98 -2.49
CA ALA A 11 -17.65 49.39 -2.93
C ALA A 11 -16.84 48.14 -3.28
N THR A 12 -16.86 47.77 -4.56
CA THR A 12 -15.95 46.77 -5.14
C THR A 12 -14.55 47.36 -5.28
N ALA A 13 -13.72 47.20 -4.25
CA ALA A 13 -12.27 47.23 -4.39
C ALA A 13 -11.75 45.81 -4.07
N ALA A 14 -11.91 44.91 -5.03
CA ALA A 14 -11.33 43.57 -4.97
C ALA A 14 -9.80 43.68 -5.18
N GLY A 15 -9.09 44.19 -4.18
CA GLY A 15 -7.68 43.88 -4.01
C GLY A 15 -7.56 42.37 -3.79
N ALA A 16 -6.64 41.70 -4.49
CA ALA A 16 -6.39 40.29 -4.26
C ALA A 16 -6.05 40.08 -2.77
N MET A 17 -6.83 39.23 -2.08
CA MET A 17 -6.66 38.98 -0.66
C MET A 17 -5.22 38.48 -0.39
N LYS A 18 -4.56 39.06 0.62
CA LYS A 18 -3.19 38.70 0.98
C LYS A 18 -3.20 37.59 2.02
N CYS A 19 -2.65 36.44 1.67
CA CYS A 19 -2.43 35.31 2.57
C CYS A 19 -0.94 35.20 2.97
N PRO A 20 -0.64 34.73 4.20
CA PRO A 20 0.73 34.66 4.73
C PRO A 20 1.63 33.62 4.02
N GLY A 21 1.03 32.73 3.24
CA GLY A 21 1.66 31.56 2.65
C GLY A 21 1.85 30.43 3.67
N SER A 22 1.87 29.21 3.16
CA SER A 22 2.29 28.03 3.91
C SER A 22 3.51 27.37 3.27
N GLY A 23 4.43 26.89 4.11
CA GLY A 23 5.47 25.97 3.68
C GLY A 23 4.94 24.58 3.31
N SER A 24 3.70 24.26 3.69
CA SER A 24 3.03 23.00 3.35
C SER A 24 2.24 23.13 2.05
N TRP A 25 2.43 22.18 1.14
CA TRP A 25 1.72 22.12 -0.14
C TRP A 25 0.21 21.88 -0.02
N ILE A 26 -0.21 21.24 1.06
CA ILE A 26 -1.62 20.99 1.40
C ILE A 26 -1.76 21.37 2.86
N HIS A 27 -2.61 22.35 3.12
CA HIS A 27 -2.87 22.86 4.46
C HIS A 27 -4.31 23.36 4.51
N ALA A 28 -4.90 23.32 5.70
CA ALA A 28 -6.15 23.97 5.96
C ALA A 28 -5.92 25.49 6.01
N SER A 29 -6.78 26.23 5.34
CA SER A 29 -6.85 27.68 5.39
C SER A 29 -8.29 28.17 5.50
N ALA A 30 -8.45 29.43 5.89
CA ALA A 30 -9.71 30.15 5.81
C ALA A 30 -9.47 31.60 5.43
N GLU A 31 -10.30 32.10 4.53
CA GLU A 31 -10.38 33.49 4.11
C GLU A 31 -11.70 34.09 4.62
N VAL A 32 -11.63 35.30 5.19
CA VAL A 32 -12.79 36.00 5.73
C VAL A 32 -12.79 37.44 5.28
N GLU A 33 -13.95 37.90 4.82
CA GLU A 33 -14.27 39.30 4.56
C GLU A 33 -15.34 39.73 5.55
N ALA A 34 -15.04 40.76 6.35
CA ALA A 34 -15.95 41.27 7.37
C ALA A 34 -15.90 42.80 7.42
N THR A 35 -16.97 43.39 7.95
CA THR A 35 -17.04 44.82 8.27
C THR A 35 -17.38 45.01 9.73
N VAL A 36 -16.71 45.97 10.36
CA VAL A 36 -16.86 46.33 11.77
C VAL A 36 -17.34 47.77 11.89
N ASP A 37 -18.19 48.07 12.87
CA ASP A 37 -18.74 49.41 13.12
C ASP A 37 -17.86 50.29 14.02
N ALA A 38 -16.54 50.22 13.82
CA ALA A 38 -15.52 51.00 14.50
C ALA A 38 -14.42 51.42 13.50
N SER A 39 -13.55 52.35 13.90
CA SER A 39 -12.38 52.72 13.07
C SER A 39 -11.39 51.57 12.98
N CYS A 40 -10.62 51.45 11.88
CA CYS A 40 -9.63 50.37 11.79
C CYS A 40 -8.54 50.47 12.86
N ALA A 41 -8.25 51.69 13.35
CA ALA A 41 -7.33 51.91 14.45
C ALA A 41 -7.82 51.26 15.76
N ASP A 42 -9.10 51.43 16.10
CA ASP A 42 -9.69 50.82 17.31
C ASP A 42 -9.74 49.29 17.20
N VAL A 43 -10.10 48.78 16.01
CA VAL A 43 -10.12 47.33 15.74
C VAL A 43 -8.72 46.74 15.91
N MET A 44 -7.69 47.35 15.30
CA MET A 44 -6.31 46.90 15.45
C MET A 44 -5.83 47.00 16.90
N GLU A 45 -6.22 48.04 17.65
CA GLU A 45 -5.83 48.19 19.04
C GLU A 45 -6.42 47.07 19.92
N GLU A 46 -7.69 46.72 19.71
CA GLU A 46 -8.35 45.59 20.37
C GLU A 46 -7.67 44.26 20.02
N MET A 47 -7.41 44.01 18.74
CA MET A 47 -6.73 42.80 18.29
C MET A 47 -5.34 42.66 18.92
N LYS A 48 -4.55 43.74 18.95
CA LYS A 48 -3.24 43.76 19.63
C LYS A 48 -3.37 43.50 21.13
N ALA A 49 -4.40 44.08 21.76
CA ALA A 49 -4.66 43.85 23.19
C ALA A 49 -5.02 42.38 23.48
N ARG A 50 -5.71 41.68 22.57
CA ARG A 50 -5.95 40.23 22.67
C ARG A 50 -4.68 39.41 22.48
N VAL A 51 -3.86 39.77 21.50
CA VAL A 51 -2.64 39.03 21.16
C VAL A 51 -1.56 39.17 22.24
N GLN A 52 -1.41 40.35 22.83
CA GLN A 52 -0.35 40.66 23.80
C GLN A 52 -0.82 40.60 25.26
N GLY A 53 -2.14 40.62 25.50
CA GLY A 53 -2.74 40.67 26.83
C GLY A 53 -3.05 39.30 27.45
N PRO A 54 -3.75 39.29 28.59
CA PRO A 54 -4.13 38.06 29.30
C PRO A 54 -5.31 37.31 28.63
N TRP A 55 -5.70 37.70 27.42
CA TRP A 55 -6.84 37.12 26.71
C TRP A 55 -6.53 35.68 26.27
N VAL A 56 -7.53 34.81 26.35
CA VAL A 56 -7.41 33.39 26.02
C VAL A 56 -8.34 33.05 24.87
N ASP A 57 -7.80 32.37 23.85
CA ASP A 57 -8.56 31.87 22.71
C ASP A 57 -9.74 30.96 23.16
N PRO A 58 -11.00 31.35 22.92
CA PRO A 58 -12.16 30.60 23.38
C PRO A 58 -12.38 29.29 22.60
N HIS A 59 -11.72 29.10 21.45
CA HIS A 59 -11.87 27.88 20.66
C HIS A 59 -11.02 26.74 21.23
N ASN A 60 -9.69 26.88 21.22
CA ASN A 60 -8.75 25.81 21.55
C ASN A 60 -7.66 26.23 22.54
N LYS A 61 -7.88 27.32 23.29
CA LYS A 61 -6.90 27.89 24.23
C LYS A 61 -5.53 28.12 23.57
N GLY A 62 -5.53 28.45 22.28
CA GLY A 62 -4.33 28.81 21.54
C GLY A 62 -3.71 30.12 22.03
N THR A 63 -2.41 30.26 21.80
CA THR A 63 -1.64 31.47 22.11
C THR A 63 -1.31 32.17 20.79
N TYR A 64 -1.63 33.46 20.72
CA TYR A 64 -1.28 34.31 19.58
C TYR A 64 0.02 35.07 19.86
N SER A 65 0.75 35.39 18.81
CA SER A 65 1.96 36.21 18.86
C SER A 65 2.04 37.11 17.63
N LEU A 66 2.44 38.37 17.84
CA LEU A 66 2.63 39.34 16.77
C LEU A 66 3.87 38.98 15.94
N LEU A 67 3.75 38.98 14.61
CA LEU A 67 4.87 38.80 13.68
C LEU A 67 5.30 40.14 13.08
N SER A 68 4.34 40.91 12.57
CA SER A 68 4.59 42.20 11.93
C SER A 68 3.36 43.11 12.08
N GLU A 69 3.58 44.43 12.02
CA GLU A 69 2.52 45.43 12.08
C GLU A 69 2.85 46.59 11.14
N SER A 70 1.84 47.07 10.41
CA SER A 70 1.84 48.34 9.69
C SER A 70 0.51 49.06 9.90
N LYS A 71 0.30 50.22 9.26
CA LYS A 71 -0.94 51.00 9.42
C LYS A 71 -2.19 50.23 8.99
N ASP A 72 -2.09 49.47 7.90
CA ASP A 72 -3.24 48.84 7.24
C ASP A 72 -3.10 47.30 7.20
N GLU A 73 -2.09 46.74 7.87
CA GLU A 73 -1.81 45.30 7.87
C GLU A 73 -1.29 44.81 9.23
N LEU A 74 -1.77 43.64 9.67
CA LEU A 74 -1.36 42.97 10.90
C LEU A 74 -1.08 41.49 10.62
N ASP A 75 0.16 41.07 10.82
CA ASP A 75 0.57 39.67 10.72
C ASP A 75 0.75 39.07 12.10
N ILE A 76 0.11 37.92 12.31
CA ILE A 76 0.17 37.19 13.57
C ILE A 76 0.37 35.70 13.33
N GLN A 77 0.83 35.03 14.37
CA GLN A 77 0.94 33.59 14.44
C GLN A 77 0.09 33.10 15.60
N ARG A 78 -0.54 31.94 15.43
CA ARG A 78 -1.21 31.23 16.52
C ARG A 78 -0.66 29.83 16.68
N ILE A 79 -0.37 29.45 17.92
CA ILE A 79 -0.06 28.09 18.32
C ILE A 79 -1.22 27.52 19.13
N THR A 80 -1.75 26.37 18.73
CA THR A 80 -2.78 25.63 19.48
C THR A 80 -2.43 25.41 20.96
N GLY A 81 -3.44 25.30 21.85
CA GLY A 81 -3.19 25.06 23.28
C GLY A 81 -2.45 23.75 23.60
N ASN A 82 -2.55 22.75 22.71
CA ASN A 82 -1.77 21.51 22.79
C ASN A 82 -0.37 21.59 22.12
N LYS A 83 -0.01 22.77 21.58
CA LYS A 83 1.25 23.10 20.91
C LYS A 83 1.57 22.26 19.67
N LYS A 84 0.56 21.65 19.02
CA LYS A 84 0.78 20.78 17.84
C LYS A 84 0.73 21.52 16.51
N PHE A 85 -0.19 22.47 16.39
CA PHE A 85 -0.43 23.19 15.15
C PHE A 85 -0.10 24.66 15.31
N THR A 86 0.49 25.18 14.25
CA THR A 86 0.92 26.56 14.10
C THR A 86 0.29 27.10 12.84
N ASP A 87 -0.46 28.18 12.98
CA ASP A 87 -1.13 28.86 11.88
C ASP A 87 -0.59 30.28 11.79
N LYS A 88 -0.40 30.80 10.57
CA LYS A 88 -0.09 32.22 10.35
C LYS A 88 -1.33 32.89 9.81
N ILE A 89 -1.52 34.15 10.18
CA ILE A 89 -2.72 34.91 9.85
C ILE A 89 -2.28 36.31 9.44
N THR A 90 -2.76 36.75 8.29
CA THR A 90 -2.57 38.12 7.80
C THR A 90 -3.92 38.80 7.77
N PHE A 91 -4.00 39.99 8.37
CA PHE A 91 -5.14 40.88 8.30
C PHE A 91 -4.77 42.12 7.51
N THR A 92 -5.65 42.56 6.62
CA THR A 92 -5.58 43.85 5.94
C THR A 92 -6.84 44.65 6.23
N PHE A 93 -6.66 45.93 6.51
CA PHE A 93 -7.71 46.83 6.97
C PHE A 93 -8.00 47.92 5.94
N SER A 94 -9.22 48.41 5.90
CA SER A 94 -9.62 49.52 5.02
C SER A 94 -10.68 50.37 5.71
N ASP A 95 -10.34 51.64 5.99
CA ASP A 95 -11.28 52.58 6.59
C ASP A 95 -12.35 53.01 5.58
N PHE A 96 -13.61 53.02 6.03
CA PHE A 96 -14.75 53.55 5.28
C PHE A 96 -15.28 54.80 5.97
N ASP A 97 -14.60 55.93 5.75
CA ASP A 97 -15.02 57.22 6.25
C ASP A 97 -15.84 57.98 5.19
N ALA A 98 -17.15 57.74 5.17
CA ALA A 98 -18.07 58.63 4.45
C ALA A 98 -18.42 59.83 5.35
N GLN A 99 -18.30 61.06 4.84
CA GLN A 99 -18.62 62.26 5.64
C GLN A 99 -20.04 62.19 6.22
N GLY A 100 -20.13 62.16 7.57
CA GLY A 100 -21.40 62.10 8.31
C GLY A 100 -21.90 60.68 8.65
N ALA A 101 -21.19 59.62 8.24
CA ALA A 101 -21.46 58.25 8.66
C ALA A 101 -20.69 57.89 9.94
N LYS A 102 -21.12 56.82 10.62
CA LYS A 102 -20.32 56.21 11.69
C LYS A 102 -19.03 55.62 11.07
N PRO A 103 -17.88 55.70 11.75
CA PRO A 103 -16.66 55.07 11.28
C PRO A 103 -16.90 53.56 11.11
N SER A 104 -16.36 52.98 10.03
CA SER A 104 -16.46 51.54 9.79
C SER A 104 -15.16 51.03 9.19
N CYS A 105 -14.78 49.82 9.56
CA CYS A 105 -13.55 49.17 9.13
C CYS A 105 -13.86 47.92 8.33
N GLY A 106 -13.36 47.85 7.09
CA GLY A 106 -13.29 46.63 6.31
C GLY A 106 -12.11 45.77 6.75
N ILE A 107 -12.35 44.48 6.94
CA ILE A 107 -11.35 43.47 7.29
C ILE A 107 -11.34 42.41 6.19
N HIS A 108 -10.16 42.21 5.60
CA HIS A 108 -9.85 40.98 4.87
C HIS A 108 -8.79 40.22 5.64
N ALA A 109 -9.03 38.93 5.88
CA ALA A 109 -8.15 38.12 6.70
C ALA A 109 -7.98 36.72 6.12
N CYS A 110 -6.77 36.20 6.19
CA CYS A 110 -6.44 34.86 5.74
C CYS A 110 -5.58 34.14 6.77
N SER A 111 -6.00 32.95 7.21
CA SER A 111 -5.30 32.08 8.14
C SER A 111 -4.89 30.81 7.42
N GLU A 112 -3.60 30.48 7.44
CA GLU A 112 -3.05 29.29 6.80
C GLU A 112 -2.20 28.47 7.77
N SER A 113 -2.52 27.18 7.87
CA SER A 113 -1.73 26.27 8.69
C SER A 113 -0.33 26.08 8.10
N GLN A 114 0.69 26.14 8.95
CA GLN A 114 2.10 26.01 8.54
C GLN A 114 2.55 24.55 8.43
N GLY A 115 1.67 23.61 8.75
CA GLY A 115 1.87 22.17 8.61
C GLY A 115 0.78 21.51 7.78
N PHE A 116 0.98 20.24 7.46
CA PHE A 116 0.01 19.47 6.69
C PHE A 116 -1.31 19.31 7.44
N SER A 117 -2.40 19.77 6.83
CA SER A 117 -3.77 19.67 7.34
C SER A 117 -4.76 19.71 6.17
N ILE A 118 -5.87 18.98 6.27
CA ILE A 118 -6.94 18.97 5.25
C ILE A 118 -8.26 19.43 5.89
N GLY A 119 -8.58 18.92 7.08
CA GLY A 119 -9.70 19.40 7.88
C GLY A 119 -9.21 19.92 9.22
N ASP A 120 -9.77 21.04 9.64
CA ASP A 120 -9.35 21.78 10.83
C ASP A 120 -10.49 22.06 11.81
N PHE A 121 -11.69 21.51 11.58
CA PHE A 121 -12.88 21.75 12.40
C PHE A 121 -13.18 23.25 12.63
N SER A 122 -12.92 24.07 11.60
CA SER A 122 -13.06 25.53 11.63
C SER A 122 -11.97 26.27 12.39
N THR A 123 -10.86 25.62 12.75
CA THR A 123 -9.77 26.25 13.51
C THR A 123 -9.25 27.52 12.81
N ASN A 124 -8.93 27.48 11.52
CA ASN A 124 -8.41 28.67 10.81
C ASN A 124 -9.44 29.80 10.74
N TYR A 125 -10.71 29.46 10.54
CA TYR A 125 -11.79 30.44 10.58
C TYR A 125 -11.96 31.06 11.97
N CYS A 126 -11.95 30.25 13.03
CA CYS A 126 -12.03 30.73 14.41
C CYS A 126 -10.80 31.52 14.84
N ASN A 127 -9.61 31.17 14.34
CA ASN A 127 -8.39 31.93 14.57
C ASN A 127 -8.53 33.39 14.12
N ILE A 128 -9.23 33.60 13.01
CA ILE A 128 -9.53 34.92 12.44
C ILE A 128 -10.64 35.60 13.24
N ARG A 129 -11.79 34.93 13.33
CA ARG A 129 -13.02 35.47 13.90
C ARG A 129 -12.87 35.86 15.37
N ASN A 130 -12.12 35.10 16.15
CA ASN A 130 -11.96 35.33 17.59
C ASN A 130 -11.19 36.62 17.91
N LEU A 131 -10.55 37.26 16.93
CA LEU A 131 -9.80 38.50 17.16
C LEU A 131 -10.63 39.77 16.94
N TYR A 132 -11.66 39.74 16.08
CA TYR A 132 -12.58 40.86 15.87
C TYR A 132 -14.01 40.60 16.39
N CYS A 133 -14.27 39.46 17.03
CA CYS A 133 -15.60 39.23 17.63
C CYS A 133 -15.86 40.20 18.80
N GLY A 134 -17.08 40.73 18.88
CA GLY A 134 -17.55 41.58 19.99
C GLY A 134 -18.40 40.82 21.01
N LYS A 135 -18.99 41.55 21.98
CA LYS A 135 -19.88 40.94 22.99
C LYS A 135 -21.10 40.25 22.41
N THR A 136 -21.66 40.79 21.33
CA THR A 136 -22.85 40.24 20.65
C THR A 136 -22.61 38.85 20.08
N ASP A 137 -21.36 38.51 19.77
CA ASP A 137 -20.96 37.18 19.32
C ASP A 137 -20.59 36.24 20.48
N GLY A 138 -20.53 36.73 21.72
CA GLY A 138 -20.15 35.97 22.90
C GLY A 138 -18.67 36.10 23.29
N CYS A 139 -17.92 37.01 22.68
CA CYS A 139 -16.54 37.30 23.06
C CYS A 139 -16.45 38.29 24.23
N VAL A 140 -15.32 38.24 24.94
CA VAL A 140 -14.98 39.21 25.99
C VAL A 140 -13.97 40.20 25.42
N PRO A 141 -14.36 41.47 25.16
CA PRO A 141 -13.45 42.49 24.68
C PRO A 141 -12.42 42.88 25.73
N VAL A 142 -11.24 43.34 25.28
CA VAL A 142 -10.14 43.77 26.16
C VAL A 142 -10.11 45.28 26.33
N LYS A 143 -10.20 46.03 25.22
CA LYS A 143 -10.18 47.50 25.15
C LYS A 143 -11.43 48.06 24.46
N HIS A 144 -11.79 47.54 23.29
CA HIS A 144 -12.87 48.09 22.46
C HIS A 144 -13.92 47.02 22.15
N ASP A 145 -15.18 47.41 22.19
CA ASP A 145 -16.32 46.55 21.85
C ASP A 145 -17.05 47.10 20.64
N PHE A 146 -17.42 46.23 19.71
CA PHE A 146 -17.99 46.58 18.42
C PHE A 146 -18.82 45.44 17.83
N GLU A 147 -19.71 45.77 16.90
CA GLU A 147 -20.47 44.82 16.10
C GLU A 147 -19.74 44.53 14.79
N ASN A 148 -19.82 43.28 14.33
CA ASN A 148 -19.25 42.86 13.05
C ASN A 148 -20.29 42.15 12.20
N THR A 149 -20.11 42.27 10.88
CA THR A 149 -20.88 41.54 9.88
C THR A 149 -19.91 40.85 8.94
N GLU A 150 -19.95 39.52 8.88
CA GLU A 150 -19.20 38.73 7.90
C GLU A 150 -19.91 38.75 6.55
N GLN A 151 -19.20 39.17 5.52
CA GLN A 151 -19.70 39.22 4.15
C GLN A 151 -19.39 37.91 3.41
N LYS A 152 -18.22 37.34 3.67
CA LYS A 152 -17.74 36.14 2.99
C LYS A 152 -16.83 35.32 3.91
N VAL A 153 -17.00 34.00 3.87
CA VAL A 153 -16.16 33.03 4.59
C VAL A 153 -15.87 31.85 3.68
N ASP A 154 -14.63 31.77 3.21
CA ASP A 154 -14.16 30.78 2.25
C ASP A 154 -13.04 29.92 2.87
N PRO A 155 -13.37 28.74 3.41
CA PRO A 155 -12.36 27.79 3.87
C PRO A 155 -11.74 27.01 2.70
N SER A 156 -10.50 26.57 2.87
CA SER A 156 -9.88 25.55 2.02
C SER A 156 -10.69 24.26 2.00
N PHE A 157 -10.49 23.43 1.00
CA PHE A 157 -11.17 22.15 0.86
C PHE A 157 -10.94 21.23 2.08
N GLY A 158 -12.03 20.91 2.79
CA GLY A 158 -12.03 20.07 3.99
C GLY A 158 -11.98 20.85 5.31
N ALA A 159 -11.63 22.13 5.27
CA ALA A 159 -11.66 23.02 6.43
C ALA A 159 -13.10 23.47 6.76
N GLY A 160 -13.34 23.70 8.05
CA GLY A 160 -14.67 24.08 8.56
C GLY A 160 -14.91 25.59 8.53
N LYS A 161 -16.19 25.99 8.65
CA LYS A 161 -16.63 27.40 8.81
C LYS A 161 -17.76 27.56 9.82
N ASP A 162 -17.79 26.67 10.82
CA ASP A 162 -18.82 26.65 11.84
C ASP A 162 -18.55 27.75 12.89
N LYS A 163 -19.35 28.83 12.81
CA LYS A 163 -19.31 29.96 13.75
C LYS A 163 -19.58 29.54 15.20
N SER A 164 -20.39 28.50 15.42
CA SER A 164 -20.70 28.01 16.77
C SER A 164 -19.53 27.28 17.42
N ALA A 165 -18.58 26.79 16.62
CA ALA A 165 -17.38 26.12 17.13
C ALA A 165 -16.37 27.10 17.74
N CYS A 166 -16.40 28.39 17.38
CA CYS A 166 -15.36 29.34 17.74
C CYS A 166 -15.40 29.80 19.20
N ILE A 167 -16.61 29.90 19.76
CA ILE A 167 -16.84 30.34 21.14
C ILE A 167 -17.60 29.23 21.85
N VAL A 168 -16.83 28.29 22.40
CA VAL A 168 -17.41 27.14 23.10
C VAL A 168 -17.78 27.61 24.51
N LYS A 169 -19.07 27.53 24.87
CA LYS A 169 -19.51 27.81 26.24
C LYS A 169 -18.73 26.91 27.21
N PRO A 170 -18.22 27.45 28.34
CA PRO A 170 -17.44 26.67 29.30
C PRO A 170 -18.14 25.38 29.75
N GLU A 171 -19.47 25.40 29.83
CA GLU A 171 -20.33 24.26 30.20
C GLU A 171 -20.11 23.01 29.33
N GLN A 172 -19.80 23.14 28.04
CA GLN A 172 -19.56 21.98 27.16
C GLN A 172 -18.10 21.46 27.19
N GLN A 173 -17.14 22.29 27.58
CA GLN A 173 -15.76 21.83 27.83
C GLN A 173 -15.62 21.22 29.23
N GLU A 174 -16.37 21.74 30.20
CA GLU A 174 -16.44 21.22 31.56
C GLU A 174 -17.18 19.89 31.60
N GLU A 175 -18.30 19.66 30.91
CA GLU A 175 -18.94 18.32 30.87
C GLU A 175 -18.01 17.20 30.35
N GLY A 176 -17.10 17.51 29.42
CA GLY A 176 -16.11 16.57 28.91
C GLY A 176 -14.95 16.32 29.89
N GLN A 177 -14.50 17.35 30.61
CA GLN A 177 -13.41 17.26 31.58
C GLN A 177 -13.88 16.79 32.96
N GLU A 178 -15.07 17.18 33.41
CA GLU A 178 -15.74 16.74 34.64
C GLU A 178 -16.12 15.28 34.56
N ARG A 179 -16.65 14.79 33.43
CA ARG A 179 -16.84 13.34 33.23
C ARG A 179 -15.54 12.53 33.32
N TRP A 180 -14.39 13.14 32.99
CA TRP A 180 -13.07 12.53 33.15
C TRP A 180 -12.52 12.66 34.57
N GLN A 181 -12.72 13.81 35.22
CA GLN A 181 -12.31 14.11 36.60
C GLN A 181 -13.15 13.37 37.63
N GLU A 182 -14.44 13.19 37.39
CA GLU A 182 -15.39 12.43 38.22
C GLU A 182 -15.04 10.94 38.20
N LYS A 183 -14.64 10.39 37.04
CA LYS A 183 -14.05 9.04 36.95
C LYS A 183 -12.73 8.89 37.72
N LEU A 184 -11.95 9.97 37.87
CA LEU A 184 -10.71 9.97 38.66
C LEU A 184 -10.99 10.19 40.16
N LYS A 185 -11.99 11.01 40.51
CA LYS A 185 -12.46 11.24 41.88
C LYS A 185 -13.18 10.02 42.45
N GLU A 186 -13.99 9.29 41.68
CA GLU A 186 -14.55 7.99 42.07
C GLU A 186 -13.44 6.96 42.39
N ARG A 187 -12.31 7.01 41.65
CA ARG A 187 -11.12 6.19 41.92
C ARG A 187 -10.32 6.65 43.15
N SER A 188 -10.43 7.92 43.53
CA SER A 188 -9.72 8.53 44.66
C SER A 188 -10.49 8.44 45.98
N VAL A 189 -11.80 8.67 45.97
CA VAL A 189 -12.69 8.59 47.14
C VAL A 189 -12.79 7.14 47.65
N ARG A 190 -12.74 6.13 46.77
CA ARG A 190 -12.59 4.72 47.16
C ARG A 190 -11.27 4.40 47.88
N ARG A 191 -10.22 5.22 47.73
CA ARG A 191 -8.90 5.00 48.37
C ARG A 191 -8.77 5.64 49.75
N HIS A 192 -9.54 6.68 50.07
CA HIS A 192 -9.34 7.44 51.31
C HIS A 192 -10.30 7.07 52.45
N GLY A 193 -11.48 6.50 52.16
CA GLY A 193 -12.36 5.92 53.20
C GLY A 193 -11.81 4.64 53.85
N LEU A 194 -10.83 3.98 53.23
CA LEU A 194 -10.25 2.71 53.69
C LEU A 194 -8.95 2.89 54.48
N ALA A 195 -8.56 4.11 54.86
CA ALA A 195 -7.27 4.35 55.52
C ALA A 195 -7.32 4.27 57.06
N ALA A 196 -8.49 4.41 57.70
CA ALA A 196 -8.61 4.42 59.16
C ALA A 196 -8.98 3.06 59.78
N ALA A 197 -9.68 2.18 59.05
CA ALA A 197 -10.00 0.82 59.51
C ALA A 197 -8.91 -0.23 59.19
N THR A 198 -7.82 0.18 58.52
CA THR A 198 -6.89 -0.76 57.88
C THR A 198 -5.68 -1.18 58.71
N GLN A 199 -5.39 -0.66 59.90
CA GLN A 199 -4.22 -1.15 60.64
C GLN A 199 -4.44 -2.55 61.24
N LEU A 200 -5.62 -2.83 61.80
CA LEU A 200 -5.94 -4.16 62.37
C LEU A 200 -6.35 -5.18 61.28
N HIS A 201 -6.99 -4.72 60.20
CA HIS A 201 -7.38 -5.56 59.07
C HIS A 201 -6.20 -5.87 58.13
N LYS A 202 -5.17 -5.01 58.02
CA LYS A 202 -3.95 -5.26 57.21
C LYS A 202 -3.15 -6.46 57.73
N ARG A 203 -3.09 -6.72 59.04
CA ARG A 203 -2.37 -7.90 59.58
C ARG A 203 -3.06 -9.22 59.21
N ARG A 204 -4.40 -9.28 59.32
CA ARG A 204 -5.18 -10.46 58.91
C ARG A 204 -5.23 -10.63 57.39
N LEU A 205 -5.33 -9.53 56.64
CA LEU A 205 -5.25 -9.55 55.17
C LEU A 205 -3.86 -9.91 54.66
N LEU A 206 -2.76 -9.51 55.30
CA LEU A 206 -1.42 -9.97 54.90
C LEU A 206 -1.29 -11.48 55.07
N GLN A 207 -1.83 -12.03 56.17
CA GLN A 207 -1.73 -13.46 56.44
C GLN A 207 -2.62 -14.28 55.47
N CYS A 208 -3.83 -13.82 55.18
CA CYS A 208 -4.68 -14.41 54.14
C CYS A 208 -4.11 -14.20 52.73
N ALA A 209 -3.53 -13.04 52.41
CA ALA A 209 -2.91 -12.75 51.12
C ALA A 209 -1.64 -13.57 50.91
N CYS A 210 -0.83 -13.82 51.95
CA CYS A 210 0.31 -14.72 51.86
C CYS A 210 -0.13 -16.17 51.60
N SER A 211 -1.20 -16.64 52.24
CA SER A 211 -1.75 -17.98 51.99
C SER A 211 -2.39 -18.09 50.60
N ALA A 212 -3.12 -17.07 50.17
CA ALA A 212 -3.70 -16.98 48.83
C ALA A 212 -2.61 -16.84 47.76
N LEU A 213 -1.53 -16.09 48.00
CA LEU A 213 -0.38 -16.01 47.10
C LEU A 213 0.36 -17.34 47.03
N ARG A 214 0.55 -18.06 48.15
CA ARG A 214 1.12 -19.42 48.10
C ARG A 214 0.24 -20.36 47.29
N CYS A 215 -1.07 -20.34 47.52
CA CYS A 215 -2.02 -21.15 46.75
C CYS A 215 -2.05 -20.74 45.27
N PHE A 216 -1.99 -19.45 44.97
CA PHE A 216 -1.91 -18.89 43.61
C PHE A 216 -0.59 -19.25 42.93
N PHE A 217 0.55 -19.19 43.62
CA PHE A 217 1.83 -19.61 43.05
C PHE A 217 1.89 -21.13 42.86
N GLN A 218 1.23 -21.91 43.72
CA GLN A 218 1.17 -23.36 43.60
C GLN A 218 0.24 -23.79 42.46
N THR A 219 -0.92 -23.16 42.32
CA THR A 219 -1.84 -23.36 41.18
C THR A 219 -1.27 -22.81 39.89
N ALA A 220 -0.61 -21.66 39.89
CA ALA A 220 0.11 -21.13 38.73
C ALA A 220 1.30 -22.04 38.35
N ARG A 221 1.97 -22.66 39.31
CA ARG A 221 3.01 -23.66 39.04
C ARG A 221 2.41 -24.93 38.44
N GLN A 222 1.27 -25.41 38.95
CA GLN A 222 0.56 -26.55 38.36
C GLN A 222 0.03 -26.23 36.96
N GLN A 223 -0.51 -25.03 36.73
CA GLN A 223 -0.94 -24.57 35.41
C GLN A 223 0.24 -24.42 34.45
N ARG A 224 1.40 -23.91 34.91
CA ARG A 224 2.61 -23.85 34.07
C ARG A 224 3.13 -25.23 33.71
N VAL A 225 3.09 -26.19 34.63
CA VAL A 225 3.46 -27.59 34.33
C VAL A 225 2.44 -28.22 33.39
N ALA A 226 1.14 -28.00 33.58
CA ALA A 226 0.09 -28.50 32.69
C ALA A 226 0.19 -27.89 31.27
N VAL A 227 0.44 -26.59 31.16
CA VAL A 227 0.68 -25.90 29.88
C VAL A 227 1.98 -26.39 29.25
N ALA A 228 3.05 -26.58 30.01
CA ALA A 228 4.30 -27.13 29.50
C ALA A 228 4.12 -28.57 28.98
N CYS A 229 3.38 -29.42 29.70
CA CYS A 229 3.02 -30.76 29.24
C CYS A 229 2.14 -30.69 27.99
N PHE A 230 1.10 -29.85 27.96
CA PHE A 230 0.22 -29.70 26.79
C PHE A 230 0.98 -29.20 25.55
N VAL A 231 1.87 -28.22 25.71
CA VAL A 231 2.72 -27.71 24.64
C VAL A 231 3.71 -28.79 24.18
N ALA A 232 4.28 -29.57 25.10
CA ALA A 232 5.16 -30.69 24.76
C ALA A 232 4.42 -31.77 23.97
N THR A 233 3.21 -32.16 24.37
CA THR A 233 2.39 -33.16 23.66
C THR A 233 1.98 -32.65 22.28
N ARG A 234 1.57 -31.39 22.15
CA ARG A 234 1.23 -30.78 20.85
C ARG A 234 2.45 -30.64 19.93
N ALA A 235 3.61 -30.33 20.49
CA ALA A 235 4.87 -30.30 19.73
C ALA A 235 5.25 -31.70 19.22
N GLU A 236 5.00 -32.75 20.01
CA GLU A 236 5.24 -34.13 19.61
C GLU A 236 4.28 -34.60 18.51
N GLU A 237 2.98 -34.29 18.62
CA GLU A 237 1.99 -34.56 17.58
C GLU A 237 2.31 -33.82 16.27
N ALA A 238 2.67 -32.54 16.37
CA ALA A 238 3.09 -31.75 15.21
C ALA A 238 4.37 -32.33 14.57
N ALA A 239 5.34 -32.77 15.37
CA ALA A 239 6.55 -33.41 14.86
C ALA A 239 6.25 -34.74 14.15
N ARG A 240 5.36 -35.58 14.69
CA ARG A 240 4.94 -36.83 14.03
C ARG A 240 4.19 -36.55 12.72
N TYR A 241 3.30 -35.57 12.71
CA TYR A 241 2.59 -35.15 11.49
C TYR A 241 3.57 -34.65 10.42
N TRP A 242 4.54 -33.82 10.81
CA TRP A 242 5.55 -33.29 9.89
C TRP A 242 6.46 -34.40 9.35
N LEU A 243 6.85 -35.36 10.19
CA LEU A 243 7.65 -36.52 9.80
C LEU A 243 6.89 -37.40 8.78
N HIS A 244 5.59 -37.63 9.00
CA HIS A 244 4.75 -38.37 8.05
C HIS A 244 4.62 -37.65 6.70
N GLN A 245 4.39 -36.33 6.70
CA GLN A 245 4.35 -35.53 5.48
C GLN A 245 5.68 -35.54 4.74
N TRP A 246 6.80 -35.46 5.48
CA TRP A 246 8.14 -35.55 4.91
C TRP A 246 8.40 -36.92 4.28
N HIS A 247 8.08 -38.02 4.95
CA HIS A 247 8.20 -39.38 4.39
C HIS A 247 7.38 -39.55 3.12
N SER A 248 6.14 -39.06 3.10
CA SER A 248 5.27 -39.08 1.91
C SER A 248 5.87 -38.28 0.75
N ALA A 249 6.38 -37.08 1.02
CA ALA A 249 7.02 -36.24 0.01
C ALA A 249 8.30 -36.87 -0.55
N VAL A 250 9.15 -37.46 0.31
CA VAL A 250 10.35 -38.20 -0.10
C VAL A 250 9.99 -39.42 -0.94
N GLY A 251 8.91 -40.14 -0.58
CA GLY A 251 8.39 -41.26 -1.36
C GLY A 251 7.98 -40.86 -2.78
N LYS A 252 7.19 -39.78 -2.90
CA LYS A 252 6.78 -39.23 -4.20
C LYS A 252 7.98 -38.78 -5.04
N TRP A 253 8.93 -38.08 -4.41
CA TRP A 253 10.15 -37.63 -5.08
C TRP A 253 10.99 -38.80 -5.61
N ARG A 254 11.15 -39.89 -4.84
CA ARG A 254 11.84 -41.09 -5.32
C ARG A 254 11.14 -41.73 -6.51
N GLN A 255 9.81 -41.82 -6.50
CA GLN A 255 9.06 -42.33 -7.65
C GLN A 255 9.21 -41.47 -8.89
N GLU A 256 9.28 -40.16 -8.72
CA GLU A 256 9.48 -39.21 -9.82
C GLU A 256 10.90 -39.34 -10.42
N GLN A 257 11.93 -39.54 -9.59
CA GLN A 257 13.29 -39.84 -10.04
C GLN A 257 13.39 -41.18 -10.80
N VAL A 258 12.65 -42.21 -10.37
CA VAL A 258 12.57 -43.49 -11.10
C VAL A 258 11.93 -43.28 -12.48
N LYS A 259 10.85 -42.49 -12.57
CA LYS A 259 10.21 -42.16 -13.85
C LYS A 259 11.13 -41.35 -14.77
N GLU A 260 11.90 -40.40 -14.24
CA GLU A 260 12.88 -39.63 -15.01
C GLU A 260 14.01 -40.52 -15.54
N THR A 261 14.52 -41.43 -14.71
CA THR A 261 15.56 -42.39 -15.15
C THR A 261 15.04 -43.38 -16.19
N GLU A 262 13.82 -43.89 -16.05
CA GLU A 262 13.17 -44.71 -17.08
C GLU A 262 12.97 -43.95 -18.40
N ALA A 263 12.53 -42.67 -18.33
CA ALA A 263 12.38 -41.84 -19.52
C ALA A 263 13.71 -41.58 -20.23
N ILE A 264 14.80 -41.38 -19.47
CA ILE A 264 16.15 -41.23 -20.01
C ILE A 264 16.60 -42.53 -20.69
N MET A 265 16.37 -43.69 -20.06
CA MET A 265 16.72 -44.99 -20.64
C MET A 265 15.93 -45.28 -21.94
N HIS A 266 14.64 -44.94 -22.00
CA HIS A 266 13.87 -44.99 -23.24
C HIS A 266 14.44 -44.09 -24.34
N TRP A 267 14.90 -42.89 -23.98
CA TRP A 267 15.56 -41.98 -24.92
C TRP A 267 16.86 -42.58 -25.48
N TYR A 268 17.70 -43.18 -24.63
CA TYR A 268 18.92 -43.86 -25.07
C TYR A 268 18.64 -45.04 -25.99
N LEU A 269 17.61 -45.84 -25.71
CA LEU A 269 17.19 -46.94 -26.56
C LEU A 269 16.75 -46.46 -27.95
N ILE A 270 15.98 -45.36 -28.04
CA ILE A 270 15.56 -44.77 -29.31
C ILE A 270 16.77 -44.26 -30.11
N LEU A 271 17.73 -43.60 -29.45
CA LEU A 271 18.95 -43.11 -30.09
C LEU A 271 19.83 -44.26 -30.59
N ALA A 272 20.02 -45.32 -29.79
CA ALA A 272 20.79 -46.49 -30.17
C ALA A 272 20.15 -47.23 -31.35
N ALA A 273 18.82 -47.43 -31.34
CA ALA A 273 18.09 -48.04 -32.45
C ALA A 273 18.21 -47.22 -33.74
N SER A 274 18.13 -45.89 -33.63
CA SER A 274 18.31 -44.98 -34.77
C SER A 274 19.72 -45.05 -35.36
N ALA A 275 20.75 -45.11 -34.49
CA ALA A 275 22.14 -45.26 -34.91
C ALA A 275 22.40 -46.61 -35.60
N LEU A 276 21.85 -47.71 -35.05
CA LEU A 276 21.90 -49.04 -35.65
C LEU A 276 21.24 -49.08 -37.04
N CYS A 277 20.07 -48.47 -37.18
CA CYS A 277 19.38 -48.40 -38.48
C CYS A 277 20.21 -47.59 -39.50
N HIS A 278 20.85 -46.50 -39.08
CA HIS A 278 21.71 -45.71 -39.95
C HIS A 278 22.98 -46.48 -40.37
N TRP A 279 23.58 -47.23 -39.44
CA TRP A 279 24.73 -48.09 -39.71
C TRP A 279 24.39 -49.25 -40.66
N GLN A 280 23.24 -49.92 -40.46
CA GLN A 280 22.76 -50.96 -41.38
C GLN A 280 22.55 -50.43 -42.80
N ARG A 281 21.92 -49.24 -42.95
CA ARG A 281 21.77 -48.60 -44.26
C ARG A 281 23.11 -48.29 -44.92
N TRP A 282 24.10 -47.87 -44.13
CA TRP A 282 25.45 -47.61 -44.62
C TRP A 282 26.14 -48.91 -45.08
N LEU A 283 26.04 -50.00 -44.30
CA LEU A 283 26.56 -51.32 -44.66
C LEU A 283 25.93 -51.85 -45.96
N GLN A 284 24.61 -51.75 -46.10
CA GLN A 284 23.90 -52.14 -47.33
C GLN A 284 24.40 -51.34 -48.55
N LYS A 285 24.62 -50.03 -48.40
CA LYS A 285 25.21 -49.21 -49.47
C LYS A 285 26.62 -49.67 -49.84
N ARG A 286 27.44 -50.05 -48.84
CA ARG A 286 28.80 -50.54 -49.07
C ARG A 286 28.82 -51.91 -49.76
N GLN A 287 27.93 -52.81 -49.39
CA GLN A 287 27.76 -54.11 -50.07
C GLN A 287 27.30 -53.95 -51.52
N ARG A 288 26.34 -53.04 -51.78
CA ARG A 288 25.93 -52.71 -53.16
C ARG A 288 27.07 -52.15 -54.00
N LYS A 289 27.97 -51.36 -53.43
CA LYS A 289 29.19 -50.89 -54.12
C LYS A 289 30.14 -52.04 -54.45
N LYS A 290 30.34 -53.00 -53.54
CA LYS A 290 31.15 -54.20 -53.82
C LYS A 290 30.53 -55.08 -54.90
N GLN A 291 29.21 -55.30 -54.89
CA GLN A 291 28.53 -56.09 -55.92
C GLN A 291 28.61 -55.43 -57.31
N ARG A 292 28.61 -54.08 -57.39
CA ARG A 292 28.84 -53.36 -58.64
C ARG A 292 30.28 -53.50 -59.19
N GLN A 293 31.25 -53.85 -58.36
CA GLN A 293 32.64 -54.05 -58.80
C GLN A 293 32.90 -55.49 -59.32
N VAL A 294 31.98 -56.43 -59.09
CA VAL A 294 32.13 -57.85 -59.49
C VAL A 294 31.19 -58.23 -60.63
N ALA A 295 30.36 -57.30 -61.13
CA ALA A 295 29.51 -57.57 -62.30
C ALA A 295 30.30 -57.31 -63.60
N PRO A 296 30.64 -58.35 -64.40
CA PRO A 296 31.24 -58.14 -65.71
C PRO A 296 30.23 -57.51 -66.67
N ASN A 297 30.74 -56.57 -67.48
CA ASN A 297 30.02 -55.88 -68.54
C ASN A 297 29.22 -56.86 -69.41
N ARG A 298 27.90 -56.90 -69.24
CA ARG A 298 26.98 -57.35 -70.29
C ARG A 298 26.16 -56.17 -70.79
N PHE A 299 26.57 -55.74 -71.97
CA PHE A 299 25.76 -55.08 -72.99
C PHE A 299 24.37 -55.73 -73.11
N MET A 300 23.29 -54.95 -73.03
CA MET A 300 22.39 -54.67 -74.17
C MET A 300 21.04 -54.05 -73.75
N SER A 301 20.60 -53.12 -74.61
CA SER A 301 19.23 -52.78 -75.04
C SER A 301 18.20 -52.26 -74.04
N THR A 302 17.79 -51.02 -74.29
CA THR A 302 16.53 -50.37 -73.91
C THR A 302 15.33 -51.05 -74.59
N PRO A 303 14.10 -50.89 -74.04
CA PRO A 303 13.24 -49.82 -74.57
C PRO A 303 12.35 -49.10 -73.53
N ARG A 304 11.92 -47.90 -73.93
CA ARG A 304 10.88 -47.08 -73.29
C ARG A 304 9.52 -47.77 -73.38
N VAL A 305 8.73 -47.74 -72.30
CA VAL A 305 7.27 -47.90 -72.37
C VAL A 305 6.59 -46.85 -71.48
N ILE A 306 5.59 -46.23 -72.08
CA ILE A 306 4.63 -45.24 -71.60
C ILE A 306 3.50 -45.96 -70.84
N SER A 307 3.07 -45.45 -69.68
CA SER A 307 1.68 -45.43 -69.17
C SER A 307 1.71 -44.75 -67.79
N ALA A 308 0.97 -43.71 -67.43
CA ALA A 308 -0.44 -43.38 -67.62
C ALA A 308 -1.37 -44.47 -67.06
N PHE A 309 -1.66 -44.42 -65.75
CA PHE A 309 -2.93 -44.92 -65.23
C PHE A 309 -3.45 -44.03 -64.10
N CYS A 310 -4.64 -43.50 -64.36
CA CYS A 310 -5.56 -42.90 -63.42
C CYS A 310 -6.18 -43.95 -62.50
N ALA A 311 -6.49 -43.55 -61.26
CA ALA A 311 -7.73 -43.85 -60.51
C ALA A 311 -7.48 -43.36 -59.07
N GLY A 312 -8.27 -42.51 -58.43
CA GLY A 312 -9.70 -42.28 -58.57
C GLY A 312 -10.45 -43.00 -57.46
N CYS A 313 -10.79 -42.28 -56.38
CA CYS A 313 -11.99 -42.40 -55.52
C CYS A 313 -11.84 -41.39 -54.36
N LEU A 314 -12.64 -40.32 -54.26
CA LEU A 314 -14.04 -40.24 -53.77
C LEU A 314 -14.12 -40.83 -52.34
N CYS A 315 -14.42 -40.05 -51.30
CA CYS A 315 -15.71 -39.42 -50.94
C CYS A 315 -15.41 -38.17 -50.06
N GLY A 316 -16.13 -37.04 -50.03
CA GLY A 316 -17.51 -36.73 -50.34
C GLY A 316 -18.40 -36.86 -49.10
N PHE A 317 -18.61 -35.78 -48.32
CA PHE A 317 -19.85 -35.61 -47.54
C PHE A 317 -20.15 -34.14 -47.19
N ARG A 318 -21.46 -33.87 -47.15
CA ARG A 318 -22.21 -32.62 -47.29
C ARG A 318 -22.16 -31.66 -46.11
N GLY A 319 -22.43 -30.39 -46.42
CA GLY A 319 -22.57 -29.30 -45.47
C GLY A 319 -23.88 -29.28 -44.68
N SER A 320 -23.97 -28.30 -43.79
CA SER A 320 -25.20 -27.89 -43.13
C SER A 320 -25.12 -26.40 -42.78
N LYS A 321 -26.06 -25.62 -43.32
CA LYS A 321 -26.39 -24.26 -42.87
C LYS A 321 -27.41 -24.39 -41.75
N HIS A 322 -27.24 -23.72 -40.61
CA HIS A 322 -28.38 -23.21 -39.83
C HIS A 322 -27.96 -22.22 -38.73
N LEU A 323 -28.74 -21.12 -38.72
CA LEU A 323 -29.31 -20.40 -37.57
C LEU A 323 -28.43 -19.52 -36.67
N CYS A 324 -28.50 -18.23 -37.03
CA CYS A 324 -28.90 -17.10 -36.18
C CYS A 324 -29.36 -17.45 -34.75
N GLY A 325 -28.61 -16.98 -33.75
CA GLY A 325 -29.01 -16.90 -32.35
C GLY A 325 -28.48 -15.59 -31.76
N ARG A 326 -29.15 -14.48 -32.08
CA ARG A 326 -28.83 -13.14 -31.59
C ARG A 326 -29.37 -13.00 -30.17
N THR A 327 -28.57 -13.38 -29.16
CA THR A 327 -28.91 -13.09 -27.76
C THR A 327 -28.82 -11.59 -27.52
N SER A 328 -29.98 -10.95 -27.40
CA SER A 328 -30.13 -9.58 -26.93
C SER A 328 -29.56 -9.44 -25.52
N ARG A 329 -28.33 -8.93 -25.41
CA ARG A 329 -27.81 -8.39 -24.15
C ARG A 329 -28.59 -7.11 -23.86
N ARG A 330 -29.58 -7.21 -22.99
CA ARG A 330 -30.13 -6.06 -22.26
C ARG A 330 -28.96 -5.41 -21.51
N THR A 331 -28.42 -4.34 -22.06
CA THR A 331 -27.55 -3.42 -21.33
C THR A 331 -28.41 -2.76 -20.27
N PHE A 332 -28.23 -3.18 -19.02
CA PHE A 332 -28.66 -2.38 -17.89
C PHE A 332 -28.00 -1.00 -18.07
N LYS A 333 -28.80 0.05 -18.25
CA LYS A 333 -28.34 1.43 -18.15
C LYS A 333 -27.77 1.60 -16.75
N THR A 334 -26.47 1.45 -16.61
CA THR A 334 -25.74 1.81 -15.39
C THR A 334 -26.04 3.28 -15.10
N ARG A 335 -26.37 3.59 -13.85
CA ARG A 335 -26.57 4.97 -13.41
C ARG A 335 -25.32 5.76 -13.75
N LYS A 336 -25.48 6.85 -14.52
CA LYS A 336 -24.40 7.71 -15.01
C LYS A 336 -23.52 8.16 -13.83
N GLY A 337 -22.29 7.62 -13.74
CA GLY A 337 -21.30 7.99 -12.72
C GLY A 337 -20.94 6.90 -11.69
N MET A 338 -21.60 5.73 -11.71
CA MET A 338 -21.30 4.62 -10.80
C MET A 338 -20.41 3.58 -11.47
N LEU A 339 -19.45 3.00 -10.73
CA LEU A 339 -18.61 1.90 -11.20
C LEU A 339 -19.42 0.62 -11.40
N ASP A 340 -18.98 -0.25 -12.31
CA ASP A 340 -19.58 -1.58 -12.49
C ASP A 340 -19.40 -2.42 -11.22
N ALA A 341 -20.44 -3.14 -10.84
CA ALA A 341 -20.43 -4.01 -9.65
C ALA A 341 -19.28 -5.01 -9.73
N GLY A 342 -18.41 -5.01 -8.71
CA GLY A 342 -17.21 -5.85 -8.65
C GLY A 342 -15.91 -5.17 -9.09
N THR A 343 -15.96 -3.90 -9.54
CA THR A 343 -14.75 -3.11 -9.78
C THR A 343 -14.07 -2.77 -8.45
N THR A 344 -12.86 -3.28 -8.24
CA THR A 344 -12.06 -2.99 -7.05
C THR A 344 -10.78 -2.22 -7.37
N THR A 345 -10.29 -2.27 -8.61
CA THR A 345 -9.06 -1.58 -9.00
C THR A 345 -9.35 -0.34 -9.83
N LEU A 346 -8.78 0.78 -9.43
CA LEU A 346 -8.84 2.05 -10.14
C LEU A 346 -7.48 2.40 -10.74
N MET A 347 -7.51 3.00 -11.92
CA MET A 347 -6.39 3.67 -12.55
C MET A 347 -6.62 5.18 -12.46
N LEU A 348 -5.67 5.88 -11.84
CA LEU A 348 -5.60 7.33 -11.78
C LEU A 348 -4.60 7.76 -12.84
N SER A 349 -4.98 8.58 -13.82
CA SER A 349 -4.09 9.09 -14.86
C SER A 349 -4.15 10.62 -14.94
N GLY A 350 -3.07 11.27 -15.39
CA GLY A 350 -2.96 12.72 -15.32
C GLY A 350 -2.71 13.25 -13.91
N LEU A 351 -2.09 12.46 -13.04
CA LEU A 351 -1.63 12.94 -11.73
C LEU A 351 -0.57 14.05 -11.90
N PRO A 352 -0.60 15.12 -11.08
CA PRO A 352 0.44 16.14 -11.10
C PRO A 352 1.82 15.52 -10.91
N LEU A 353 2.83 15.93 -11.69
CA LEU A 353 4.19 15.35 -11.62
C LEU A 353 4.88 15.53 -10.25
N LYS A 354 4.39 16.47 -9.43
CA LYS A 354 4.88 16.73 -8.08
C LYS A 354 4.19 15.88 -7.01
N LEU A 355 3.09 15.21 -7.37
CA LEU A 355 2.35 14.33 -6.47
C LEU A 355 3.13 13.01 -6.33
N ASN A 356 3.81 12.86 -5.20
CA ASN A 356 4.56 11.65 -4.88
C ASN A 356 3.66 10.59 -4.23
N ARG A 357 4.20 9.37 -4.08
CA ARG A 357 3.48 8.24 -3.50
C ARG A 357 2.95 8.51 -2.08
N SER A 358 3.69 9.24 -1.24
CA SER A 358 3.26 9.58 0.12
C SER A 358 2.04 10.50 0.10
N MET A 359 2.06 11.51 -0.76
CA MET A 359 0.91 12.41 -0.95
C MET A 359 -0.31 11.66 -1.48
N LEU A 360 -0.13 10.71 -2.40
CA LEU A 360 -1.22 9.87 -2.88
C LEU A 360 -1.85 9.06 -1.75
N LEU A 361 -1.02 8.42 -0.89
CA LEU A 361 -1.52 7.68 0.27
C LEU A 361 -2.32 8.56 1.22
N GLN A 362 -1.89 9.81 1.44
CA GLN A 362 -2.62 10.75 2.27
C GLN A 362 -4.00 11.08 1.68
N LEU A 363 -4.09 11.33 0.37
CA LEU A 363 -5.36 11.54 -0.33
C LEU A 363 -6.27 10.30 -0.24
N LEU A 364 -5.71 9.12 -0.43
CA LEU A 364 -6.45 7.86 -0.30
C LEU A 364 -6.94 7.63 1.15
N ASN A 365 -6.15 8.01 2.15
CA ASN A 365 -6.52 7.87 3.55
C ASN A 365 -7.61 8.84 3.98
N ALA A 366 -7.77 9.99 3.33
CA ALA A 366 -8.85 10.93 3.64
C ALA A 366 -10.25 10.30 3.43
N GLU A 367 -10.41 9.46 2.41
CA GLU A 367 -11.72 8.87 2.03
C GLU A 367 -11.81 7.36 2.26
N GLY A 368 -10.66 6.66 2.32
CA GLY A 368 -10.58 5.21 2.26
C GLY A 368 -9.46 4.62 3.11
N ALA A 369 -9.14 5.24 4.25
CA ALA A 369 -8.11 4.73 5.16
C ALA A 369 -8.30 3.23 5.46
N GLY A 370 -7.26 2.45 5.19
CA GLY A 370 -7.23 1.01 5.44
C GLY A 370 -8.14 0.16 4.56
N ARG A 371 -8.73 0.72 3.49
CA ARG A 371 -9.63 -0.01 2.57
C ARG A 371 -9.04 -0.30 1.20
N TYR A 372 -7.72 -0.24 1.11
CA TYR A 372 -6.96 -0.62 -0.07
C TYR A 372 -5.83 -1.56 0.32
N ASP A 373 -5.48 -2.46 -0.60
CA ASP A 373 -4.49 -3.51 -0.43
C ASP A 373 -3.31 -3.39 -1.41
N LEU A 374 -3.43 -2.50 -2.42
CA LEU A 374 -2.37 -2.17 -3.37
C LEU A 374 -2.36 -0.69 -3.72
N VAL A 375 -1.18 -0.07 -3.67
CA VAL A 375 -0.93 1.25 -4.26
C VAL A 375 0.37 1.20 -5.05
N HIS A 376 0.30 1.45 -6.35
CA HIS A 376 1.47 1.45 -7.24
C HIS A 376 1.53 2.75 -8.04
N VAL A 377 2.65 3.47 -7.91
CA VAL A 377 2.95 4.68 -8.69
C VAL A 377 4.23 4.38 -9.47
N PRO A 378 4.12 3.99 -10.76
CA PRO A 378 5.27 3.70 -11.58
C PRO A 378 6.24 4.88 -11.63
N TYR A 379 7.54 4.59 -11.63
CA TYR A 379 8.59 5.59 -11.72
C TYR A 379 9.37 5.41 -13.02
N ASP A 380 9.46 6.49 -13.80
CA ASP A 380 10.27 6.51 -15.01
C ASP A 380 11.73 6.71 -14.61
N THR A 381 12.51 5.62 -14.70
CA THR A 381 13.93 5.62 -14.35
C THR A 381 14.78 6.40 -15.34
N VAL A 382 14.34 6.56 -16.59
CA VAL A 382 15.06 7.32 -17.62
C VAL A 382 14.84 8.81 -17.44
N ALA A 383 13.59 9.22 -17.22
CA ALA A 383 13.26 10.63 -17.00
C ALA A 383 13.42 11.07 -15.53
N HIS A 384 13.79 10.16 -14.63
CA HIS A 384 13.90 10.36 -13.18
C HIS A 384 12.70 11.11 -12.58
N ARG A 385 11.48 10.66 -12.91
CA ARG A 385 10.25 11.26 -12.39
C ARG A 385 9.14 10.23 -12.22
N PRO A 386 8.21 10.44 -11.27
CA PRO A 386 7.01 9.61 -11.20
C PRO A 386 6.21 9.76 -12.50
N MET A 387 5.64 8.65 -12.96
CA MET A 387 4.68 8.70 -14.06
C MET A 387 3.41 9.41 -13.57
N SER A 388 2.70 10.09 -14.46
CA SER A 388 1.40 10.72 -14.16
C SER A 388 0.27 9.70 -14.01
N VAL A 389 0.58 8.49 -13.58
CA VAL A 389 -0.34 7.35 -13.46
C VAL A 389 -0.14 6.67 -12.11
N ALA A 390 -1.22 6.22 -11.49
CA ALA A 390 -1.20 5.33 -10.35
C ALA A 390 -2.28 4.25 -10.48
N ILE A 391 -2.01 3.08 -9.91
CA ILE A 391 -2.93 1.96 -9.81
C ILE A 391 -3.22 1.72 -8.33
N VAL A 392 -4.50 1.66 -7.97
CA VAL A 392 -4.94 1.43 -6.59
C VAL A 392 -5.96 0.30 -6.59
N ASN A 393 -5.72 -0.75 -5.80
CA ASN A 393 -6.73 -1.79 -5.55
C ASN A 393 -7.34 -1.61 -4.17
N PHE A 394 -8.67 -1.61 -4.13
CA PHE A 394 -9.48 -1.55 -2.93
C PHE A 394 -9.89 -2.96 -2.49
N THR A 395 -10.13 -3.13 -1.19
CA THR A 395 -10.57 -4.42 -0.64
C THR A 395 -12.02 -4.74 -1.02
N ASP A 396 -12.83 -3.72 -1.31
CA ASP A 396 -14.22 -3.87 -1.69
C ASP A 396 -14.69 -2.79 -2.69
N TYR A 397 -15.74 -3.12 -3.44
CA TYR A 397 -16.35 -2.25 -4.45
C TYR A 397 -16.90 -0.93 -3.86
N THR A 398 -17.44 -0.95 -2.65
CA THR A 398 -18.04 0.24 -2.03
C THR A 398 -16.97 1.28 -1.79
N SER A 399 -15.82 0.85 -1.29
CA SER A 399 -14.64 1.69 -1.08
C SER A 399 -14.07 2.23 -2.39
N ALA A 400 -13.95 1.39 -3.42
CA ALA A 400 -13.54 1.83 -4.75
C ALA A 400 -14.51 2.89 -5.33
N ASN A 401 -15.82 2.69 -5.20
CA ASN A 401 -16.82 3.60 -5.74
C ASN A 401 -16.85 4.96 -5.00
N LYS A 402 -16.62 4.96 -3.68
CA LYS A 402 -16.46 6.20 -2.89
C LYS A 402 -15.26 7.01 -3.36
N VAL A 403 -14.09 6.37 -3.45
CA VAL A 403 -12.85 7.04 -3.87
C VAL A 403 -12.90 7.47 -5.33
N HIS A 404 -13.57 6.70 -6.21
CA HIS A 404 -13.87 7.14 -7.56
C HIS A 404 -14.70 8.42 -7.60
N GLY A 405 -15.75 8.52 -6.76
CA GLY A 405 -16.56 9.74 -6.61
C GLY A 405 -15.72 10.93 -6.13
N PHE A 406 -14.89 10.72 -5.11
CA PHE A 406 -13.98 11.74 -4.58
C PHE A 406 -13.06 12.31 -5.65
N PHE A 407 -12.33 11.46 -6.38
CA PHE A 407 -11.43 11.96 -7.43
C PHE A 407 -12.16 12.56 -8.63
N LYS A 408 -13.44 12.19 -8.87
CA LYS A 408 -14.27 12.87 -9.88
C LYS A 408 -14.66 14.29 -9.47
N ILE A 409 -14.83 14.54 -8.18
CA ILE A 409 -15.04 15.89 -7.64
C ILE A 409 -13.75 16.69 -7.77
N LEU A 410 -12.61 16.12 -7.34
CA LEU A 410 -11.29 16.76 -7.50
C LEU A 410 -10.98 17.10 -8.95
N GLN A 411 -11.32 16.22 -9.90
CA GLN A 411 -11.16 16.49 -11.34
C GLN A 411 -11.91 17.76 -11.77
N LYS A 412 -13.10 18.03 -11.21
CA LYS A 412 -13.93 19.18 -11.59
C LYS A 412 -13.49 20.46 -10.88
N GLU A 413 -13.19 20.38 -9.59
CA GLU A 413 -12.97 21.56 -8.74
C GLU A 413 -11.53 22.05 -8.79
N ALA A 414 -10.55 21.14 -8.86
CA ALA A 414 -9.13 21.52 -8.78
C ALA A 414 -8.51 21.89 -10.14
N GLY A 415 -9.27 21.82 -11.24
CA GLY A 415 -8.76 22.05 -12.60
C GLY A 415 -7.67 21.04 -13.02
N TRP A 416 -7.54 19.91 -12.31
CA TRP A 416 -6.55 18.89 -12.63
C TRP A 416 -6.98 18.12 -13.87
N SER A 417 -6.04 17.84 -14.77
CA SER A 417 -6.21 16.87 -15.87
C SER A 417 -6.26 15.42 -15.37
N LEU A 418 -6.71 15.20 -14.14
CA LEU A 418 -6.82 13.90 -13.50
C LEU A 418 -8.02 13.14 -14.08
N HIS A 419 -7.77 11.95 -14.62
CA HIS A 419 -8.78 11.02 -15.07
C HIS A 419 -8.77 9.79 -14.18
N VAL A 420 -9.94 9.43 -13.68
CA VAL A 420 -10.15 8.18 -12.92
C VAL A 420 -11.04 7.26 -13.72
N ALA A 421 -10.58 6.01 -13.85
CA ALA A 421 -11.26 4.94 -14.57
C ALA A 421 -11.00 3.59 -13.90
N PRO A 422 -11.85 2.57 -14.14
CA PRO A 422 -11.53 1.18 -13.82
C PRO A 422 -10.20 0.78 -14.47
N ALA A 423 -9.31 0.13 -13.73
CA ALA A 423 -8.08 -0.42 -14.29
C ALA A 423 -8.40 -1.60 -15.23
N ALA A 424 -7.57 -1.80 -16.27
CA ALA A 424 -7.72 -2.93 -17.18
C ALA A 424 -7.53 -4.29 -16.48
N VAL A 425 -6.69 -4.32 -15.45
CA VAL A 425 -6.46 -5.49 -14.58
C VAL A 425 -7.18 -5.26 -13.25
N GLN A 426 -8.08 -6.17 -12.88
CA GLN A 426 -8.86 -6.08 -11.65
C GLN A 426 -8.37 -7.08 -10.59
N GLY A 427 -8.32 -6.64 -9.33
CA GLY A 427 -7.96 -7.42 -8.16
C GLY A 427 -6.46 -7.42 -7.83
N LEU A 428 -6.13 -7.61 -6.54
CA LEU A 428 -4.77 -7.58 -6.00
C LEU A 428 -3.83 -8.57 -6.69
N ALA A 429 -4.16 -9.85 -6.71
CA ALA A 429 -3.28 -10.91 -7.23
C ALA A 429 -2.96 -10.73 -8.73
N ALA A 430 -3.94 -10.31 -9.52
CA ALA A 430 -3.76 -10.07 -10.96
C ALA A 430 -2.87 -8.84 -11.22
N ASN A 431 -3.05 -7.76 -10.46
CA ASN A 431 -2.20 -6.58 -10.56
C ASN A 431 -0.76 -6.86 -10.12
N LEU A 432 -0.55 -7.60 -9.02
CA LEU A 432 0.79 -8.01 -8.61
C LEU A 432 1.45 -8.91 -9.67
N ALA A 433 0.71 -9.86 -10.25
CA ALA A 433 1.21 -10.70 -11.34
C ALA A 433 1.63 -9.86 -12.56
N PHE A 434 0.83 -8.85 -12.92
CA PHE A 434 1.15 -7.93 -14.00
C PHE A 434 2.43 -7.14 -13.72
N ILE A 435 2.57 -6.55 -12.53
CA ILE A 435 3.76 -5.79 -12.13
C ILE A 435 5.02 -6.67 -12.19
N VAL A 436 4.96 -7.88 -11.61
CA VAL A 436 6.08 -8.84 -11.67
C VAL A 436 6.42 -9.23 -13.10
N ALA A 437 5.41 -9.48 -13.94
CA ALA A 437 5.63 -9.89 -15.33
C ALA A 437 6.17 -8.75 -16.21
N SER A 438 5.78 -7.50 -15.95
CA SER A 438 6.22 -6.32 -16.71
C SER A 438 7.62 -5.84 -16.35
N SER A 439 8.11 -6.17 -15.16
CA SER A 439 9.43 -5.75 -14.70
C SER A 439 10.51 -6.72 -15.14
N SER A 440 11.64 -6.19 -15.63
CA SER A 440 12.85 -6.98 -15.88
C SER A 440 13.43 -7.59 -14.60
N LEU A 441 13.13 -7.00 -13.44
CA LEU A 441 13.56 -7.48 -12.13
C LEU A 441 12.66 -8.59 -11.56
N GLY A 442 11.54 -8.90 -12.21
CA GLY A 442 10.58 -9.89 -11.73
C GLY A 442 10.09 -9.58 -10.31
N PHE A 443 10.21 -10.54 -9.40
CA PHE A 443 9.80 -10.37 -8.00
C PHE A 443 10.64 -9.33 -7.24
N ALA A 444 11.89 -9.07 -7.63
CA ALA A 444 12.72 -8.07 -6.96
C ALA A 444 12.18 -6.63 -7.15
N ALA A 445 11.31 -6.41 -8.15
CA ALA A 445 10.61 -5.14 -8.33
C ALA A 445 9.73 -4.75 -7.12
N MET A 446 9.35 -5.72 -6.28
CA MET A 446 8.53 -5.49 -5.09
C MET A 446 9.29 -4.81 -3.95
N SER A 447 10.62 -4.92 -3.91
CA SER A 447 11.48 -4.28 -2.90
C SER A 447 12.08 -2.96 -3.35
N GLU A 448 11.88 -2.57 -4.60
CA GLU A 448 12.39 -1.31 -5.12
C GLU A 448 11.75 -0.11 -4.42
N PRO A 449 12.46 1.01 -4.24
CA PRO A 449 11.87 2.23 -3.69
C PRO A 449 10.63 2.71 -4.45
N SER A 450 10.56 2.46 -5.77
CA SER A 450 9.41 2.74 -6.64
C SER A 450 8.45 1.54 -6.82
N GLY A 451 8.70 0.44 -6.11
CA GLY A 451 7.86 -0.74 -6.11
C GLY A 451 6.45 -0.46 -5.59
N PRO A 452 5.51 -1.39 -5.83
CA PRO A 452 4.17 -1.29 -5.27
C PRO A 452 4.19 -1.40 -3.74
N LEU A 453 3.31 -0.64 -3.10
CA LEU A 453 3.03 -0.79 -1.67
C LEU A 453 1.84 -1.73 -1.51
N ILE A 454 2.01 -2.72 -0.65
CA ILE A 454 1.02 -3.74 -0.39
C ILE A 454 0.54 -3.58 1.06
N PHE A 455 -0.77 -3.69 1.27
CA PHE A 455 -1.39 -3.51 2.57
C PHE A 455 -2.27 -4.71 2.92
N THR A 456 -2.29 -5.04 4.21
CA THR A 456 -3.19 -6.04 4.82
C THR A 456 -3.83 -5.39 6.04
N ASP A 457 -5.16 -5.32 6.06
CA ASP A 457 -5.92 -4.68 7.14
C ASP A 457 -5.45 -3.25 7.46
N GLY A 458 -5.11 -2.49 6.41
CA GLY A 458 -4.61 -1.13 6.49
C GLY A 458 -3.16 -0.97 6.99
N VAL A 459 -2.45 -2.08 7.24
CA VAL A 459 -1.04 -2.09 7.61
C VAL A 459 -0.19 -2.46 6.41
N GLN A 460 0.89 -1.71 6.15
CA GLN A 460 1.81 -2.02 5.06
C GLN A 460 2.57 -3.33 5.36
N VAL A 461 2.60 -4.22 4.37
CA VAL A 461 3.34 -5.48 4.46
C VAL A 461 4.85 -5.21 4.41
N ALA A 462 5.59 -5.73 5.38
CA ALA A 462 7.04 -5.52 5.47
C ALA A 462 7.83 -6.30 4.40
N ASP A 463 7.43 -7.54 4.11
CA ASP A 463 8.05 -8.39 3.08
C ASP A 463 7.12 -8.55 1.87
N SER A 464 7.14 -7.52 1.01
CA SER A 464 6.34 -7.49 -0.22
C SER A 464 6.67 -8.62 -1.19
N ILE A 465 7.92 -9.12 -1.20
CA ILE A 465 8.36 -10.21 -2.09
C ILE A 465 7.70 -11.51 -1.66
N ALA A 466 7.84 -11.89 -0.39
CA ALA A 466 7.26 -13.12 0.14
C ALA A 466 5.73 -13.10 0.01
N PHE A 467 5.11 -11.95 0.28
CA PHE A 467 3.67 -11.78 0.13
C PHE A 467 3.22 -11.96 -1.33
N ALA A 468 3.87 -11.29 -2.28
CA ALA A 468 3.56 -11.43 -3.71
C ALA A 468 3.75 -12.88 -4.19
N ALA A 469 4.83 -13.54 -3.78
CA ALA A 469 5.09 -14.93 -4.15
C ALA A 469 4.04 -15.91 -3.62
N CYS A 470 3.44 -15.61 -2.45
CA CYS A 470 2.34 -16.38 -1.88
C CYS A 470 1.01 -16.10 -2.58
N CYS A 471 0.73 -14.83 -2.89
CA CYS A 471 -0.57 -14.38 -3.39
C CYS A 471 -0.76 -14.56 -4.90
N ILE A 472 0.31 -14.75 -5.68
CA ILE A 472 0.24 -14.87 -7.13
C ILE A 472 0.23 -16.35 -7.55
N PRO A 473 -0.89 -16.89 -8.07
CA PRO A 473 -0.91 -18.22 -8.67
C PRO A 473 -0.04 -18.24 -9.94
N PRO A 474 0.67 -19.36 -10.23
CA PRO A 474 1.49 -19.48 -11.45
C PRO A 474 0.71 -19.21 -12.74
N ALA A 475 -0.57 -19.57 -12.79
CA ALA A 475 -1.45 -19.32 -13.93
C ALA A 475 -1.63 -17.81 -14.22
N LEU A 476 -1.71 -16.96 -13.18
CA LEU A 476 -1.82 -15.51 -13.37
C LEU A 476 -0.53 -14.90 -13.91
N LEU A 477 0.65 -15.42 -13.53
CA LEU A 477 1.92 -14.96 -14.12
C LEU A 477 2.02 -15.29 -15.61
N VAL A 478 1.55 -16.48 -16.01
CA VAL A 478 1.53 -16.87 -17.43
C VAL A 478 0.57 -15.97 -18.21
N GLU A 479 -0.64 -15.73 -17.69
CA GLU A 479 -1.60 -14.85 -18.36
C GLU A 479 -1.11 -13.39 -18.42
N ALA A 480 -0.50 -12.88 -17.35
CA ALA A 480 0.09 -11.54 -17.32
C ALA A 480 1.18 -11.37 -18.40
N ARG A 481 2.09 -12.35 -18.54
CA ARG A 481 3.10 -12.35 -19.62
C ARG A 481 2.45 -12.38 -21.00
N ARG A 482 1.40 -13.18 -21.18
CA ARG A 482 0.65 -13.25 -22.43
C ARG A 482 0.03 -11.91 -22.81
N LEU A 483 -0.54 -11.19 -21.84
CA LEU A 483 -1.11 -9.85 -22.05
C LEU A 483 -0.03 -8.85 -22.50
N ILE A 484 1.12 -8.86 -21.84
CA ILE A 484 2.26 -7.99 -22.20
C ILE A 484 2.77 -8.31 -23.61
N ASP A 485 2.87 -9.59 -23.98
CA ASP A 485 3.30 -10.02 -25.31
C ASP A 485 2.31 -9.61 -26.41
N VAL A 486 1.01 -9.67 -26.13
CA VAL A 486 -0.04 -9.23 -27.06
C VAL A 486 0.06 -7.72 -27.30
N ASP A 487 0.22 -6.93 -26.25
CA ASP A 487 0.38 -5.47 -26.35
C ASP A 487 1.66 -5.09 -27.11
N ALA A 488 2.78 -5.78 -26.83
CA ALA A 488 4.03 -5.57 -27.56
C ALA A 488 3.94 -5.89 -29.06
N ARG A 489 3.00 -6.75 -29.46
CA ARG A 489 2.74 -7.12 -30.86
C ARG A 489 1.70 -6.23 -31.54
N SER A 490 0.96 -5.42 -30.79
CA SER A 490 -0.07 -4.55 -31.37
C SER A 490 0.56 -3.51 -32.31
N PRO A 491 0.13 -3.42 -33.58
CA PRO A 491 0.72 -2.53 -34.58
C PRO A 491 0.66 -1.03 -34.24
N SER A 492 -0.19 -0.63 -33.29
CA SER A 492 -0.41 0.76 -32.91
C SER A 492 0.81 1.43 -32.26
N PHE A 493 1.73 0.67 -31.67
CA PHE A 493 2.89 1.24 -30.98
C PHE A 493 4.09 1.52 -31.89
N LYS A 494 4.15 0.90 -33.08
CA LYS A 494 5.32 1.03 -33.99
C LYS A 494 5.26 2.24 -34.94
N THR A 495 4.14 2.96 -35.02
CA THR A 495 3.95 4.08 -35.96
C THR A 495 4.00 5.47 -35.33
N ALA A 496 4.10 5.61 -34.00
CA ALA A 496 4.14 6.92 -33.34
C ALA A 496 5.54 7.61 -33.35
N GLY A 497 6.61 6.89 -33.71
CA GLY A 497 8.00 7.39 -33.58
C GLY A 497 8.63 8.02 -34.83
N LYS A 498 7.92 8.16 -35.97
CA LYS A 498 8.49 8.73 -37.20
C LYS A 498 7.48 9.56 -37.99
N ARG A 499 7.05 10.70 -37.47
CA ARG A 499 6.61 11.83 -38.31
C ARG A 499 7.78 12.80 -38.48
N LYS A 500 8.67 12.49 -39.44
CA LYS A 500 9.56 13.47 -40.05
C LYS A 500 8.85 14.06 -41.27
N TYR A 501 8.88 15.39 -41.36
CA TYR A 501 8.58 16.16 -42.56
C TYR A 501 9.28 15.55 -43.80
N GLY A 502 8.53 15.37 -44.89
CA GLY A 502 9.06 14.76 -46.11
C GLY A 502 8.07 14.83 -47.27
N LYS A 503 7.98 16.02 -47.86
CA LYS A 503 7.40 16.33 -49.17
C LYS A 503 8.24 15.60 -50.23
N TYR A 504 7.63 14.81 -51.14
CA TYR A 504 7.99 14.74 -52.58
C TYR A 504 7.08 13.74 -53.32
N ARG A 505 6.43 14.25 -54.38
CA ARG A 505 5.80 13.49 -55.48
C ARG A 505 6.89 12.82 -56.32
N GLY A 506 6.61 11.64 -56.87
CA GLY A 506 7.45 11.03 -57.89
C GLY A 506 6.88 9.73 -58.44
N THR A 507 6.54 9.75 -59.72
CA THR A 507 5.82 8.79 -60.54
C THR A 507 6.65 7.59 -61.02
N HIS A 508 5.90 6.54 -61.38
CA HIS A 508 6.16 5.50 -62.40
C HIS A 508 7.38 4.56 -62.29
N GLY A 509 7.08 3.26 -62.40
CA GLY A 509 8.07 2.22 -62.63
C GLY A 509 7.43 0.84 -62.61
N ARG A 510 6.74 0.48 -63.70
CA ARG A 510 6.25 -0.87 -63.96
C ARG A 510 7.47 -1.73 -64.32
N SER A 511 7.83 -2.72 -63.51
CA SER A 511 8.78 -3.77 -63.93
C SER A 511 8.18 -5.15 -63.75
N VAL A 512 8.09 -5.82 -64.89
CA VAL A 512 7.81 -7.24 -65.03
C VAL A 512 9.00 -7.99 -64.42
N LEU A 513 8.77 -8.66 -63.29
CA LEU A 513 9.68 -9.68 -62.77
C LEU A 513 8.95 -11.01 -62.78
N THR A 514 9.56 -11.93 -63.52
CA THR A 514 9.06 -13.22 -63.96
C THR A 514 8.80 -14.18 -62.79
N ALA A 515 7.90 -15.15 -63.02
CA ALA A 515 7.46 -16.18 -62.06
C ALA A 515 8.60 -17.05 -61.47
N GLU A 516 9.83 -16.87 -61.96
CA GLU A 516 11.04 -17.56 -61.51
C GLU A 516 11.65 -16.89 -60.27
N ALA A 517 11.59 -15.55 -60.17
CA ALA A 517 11.98 -14.82 -58.96
C ALA A 517 11.06 -15.17 -57.78
N ALA A 518 9.75 -15.33 -58.03
CA ALA A 518 8.77 -15.73 -57.00
C ALA A 518 9.07 -17.12 -56.42
N LYS A 519 9.57 -18.07 -57.23
CA LYS A 519 9.97 -19.41 -56.75
C LYS A 519 11.25 -19.39 -55.92
N LEU A 520 12.21 -18.52 -56.24
CA LEU A 520 13.42 -18.29 -55.44
C LEU A 520 13.10 -17.62 -54.10
N PHE A 521 12.22 -16.61 -54.08
CA PHE A 521 11.77 -15.98 -52.83
C PHE A 521 10.94 -16.93 -51.95
N ALA A 522 10.11 -17.81 -52.53
CA ALA A 522 9.36 -18.82 -51.76
C ALA A 522 10.25 -19.93 -51.17
N ARG A 523 11.43 -20.21 -51.76
CA ARG A 523 12.43 -21.12 -51.16
C ARG A 523 13.25 -20.41 -50.08
N ALA A 524 13.66 -19.17 -50.32
CA ALA A 524 14.33 -18.34 -49.32
C ALA A 524 13.45 -18.07 -48.09
N ALA A 525 12.14 -17.81 -48.28
CA ALA A 525 11.17 -17.60 -47.21
C ALA A 525 10.95 -18.86 -46.36
N ARG A 526 10.97 -20.06 -46.96
CA ARG A 526 10.91 -21.33 -46.21
C ARG A 526 12.19 -21.61 -45.44
N GLY A 527 13.35 -21.29 -46.01
CA GLY A 527 14.63 -21.36 -45.30
C GLY A 527 14.72 -20.37 -44.13
N ALA A 528 14.20 -19.15 -44.33
CA ALA A 528 14.12 -18.13 -43.28
C ALA A 528 13.12 -18.50 -42.17
N ALA A 529 11.96 -19.05 -42.53
CA ALA A 529 10.97 -19.53 -41.56
C ALA A 529 11.49 -20.70 -40.73
N LEU A 530 12.21 -21.65 -41.35
CA LEU A 530 12.84 -22.77 -40.65
C LEU A 530 13.98 -22.28 -39.72
N LYS A 531 14.82 -21.35 -40.17
CA LYS A 531 15.84 -20.73 -39.31
C LYS A 531 15.23 -19.96 -38.14
N ALA A 532 14.13 -19.23 -38.36
CA ALA A 532 13.42 -18.53 -37.30
C ALA A 532 12.75 -19.50 -36.30
N ALA A 533 12.22 -20.63 -36.77
CA ALA A 533 11.67 -21.67 -35.90
C ALA A 533 12.76 -22.38 -35.08
N LEU A 534 13.90 -22.69 -35.69
CA LEU A 534 15.06 -23.28 -35.00
C LEU A 534 15.66 -22.30 -33.97
N TRP A 535 15.76 -21.01 -34.32
CA TRP A 535 16.18 -19.97 -33.38
C TRP A 535 15.23 -19.87 -32.19
N ARG A 536 13.91 -19.87 -32.42
CA ARG A 536 12.91 -19.88 -31.34
C ARG A 536 13.02 -21.11 -30.44
N PHE A 537 13.26 -22.27 -31.02
CA PHE A 537 13.43 -23.51 -30.24
C PHE A 537 14.70 -23.46 -29.38
N ASP A 538 15.79 -22.85 -29.89
CA ASP A 538 17.04 -22.67 -29.14
C ASP A 538 16.88 -21.62 -28.04
N GLU A 539 16.14 -20.54 -28.29
CA GLU A 539 15.82 -19.49 -27.33
C GLU A 539 14.91 -20.01 -26.20
N GLU A 540 13.86 -20.79 -26.53
CA GLU A 540 13.02 -21.48 -25.53
C GLU A 540 13.82 -22.48 -24.70
N ARG A 541 14.74 -23.22 -25.31
CA ARG A 541 15.62 -24.16 -24.60
C ARG A 541 16.59 -23.43 -23.67
N SER A 542 17.13 -22.29 -24.08
CA SER A 542 17.99 -21.43 -23.26
C SER A 542 17.25 -20.90 -22.04
N VAL A 543 16.03 -20.37 -22.24
CA VAL A 543 15.17 -19.88 -21.15
C VAL A 543 14.78 -21.02 -20.19
N GLN A 544 14.46 -22.21 -20.71
CA GLN A 544 14.17 -23.37 -19.85
C GLN A 544 15.39 -23.82 -19.04
N ALA A 545 16.59 -23.78 -19.62
CA ALA A 545 17.84 -24.10 -18.91
C ALA A 545 18.12 -23.08 -17.80
N GLU A 546 17.89 -21.79 -18.05
CA GLU A 546 18.06 -20.72 -17.06
C GLU A 546 17.03 -20.84 -15.92
N VAL A 547 15.75 -21.11 -16.24
CA VAL A 547 14.70 -21.37 -15.24
C VAL A 547 15.02 -22.61 -14.41
N ALA A 548 15.54 -23.69 -15.02
CA ALA A 548 15.97 -24.89 -14.30
C ALA A 548 17.17 -24.61 -13.37
N SER A 549 18.12 -23.79 -13.82
CA SER A 549 19.26 -23.33 -13.02
C SER A 549 18.79 -22.48 -11.82
N LEU A 550 17.91 -21.50 -12.03
CA LEU A 550 17.33 -20.66 -10.98
C LEU A 550 16.52 -21.47 -9.97
N ARG A 551 15.72 -22.46 -10.43
CA ARG A 551 15.00 -23.38 -9.54
C ARG A 551 15.95 -24.20 -8.69
N SER A 552 17.04 -24.69 -9.29
CA SER A 552 18.08 -25.45 -8.57
C SER A 552 18.81 -24.60 -7.54
N ALA A 553 19.15 -23.35 -7.88
CA ALA A 553 19.76 -22.39 -6.96
C ALA A 553 18.81 -22.01 -5.81
N LEU A 554 17.52 -21.80 -6.09
CA LEU A 554 16.51 -21.50 -5.07
C LEU A 554 16.27 -22.70 -4.13
N LEU A 555 16.21 -23.93 -4.68
CA LEU A 555 16.13 -25.15 -3.89
C LEU A 555 17.36 -25.34 -3.02
N HIS A 556 18.56 -25.05 -3.54
CA HIS A 556 19.79 -25.08 -2.76
C HIS A 556 19.76 -24.05 -1.63
N LYS A 557 19.37 -22.79 -1.90
CA LYS A 557 19.21 -21.75 -0.88
C LYS A 557 18.22 -22.17 0.22
N LYS A 558 17.06 -22.74 -0.15
CA LYS A 558 16.09 -23.28 0.82
C LYS A 558 16.67 -24.43 1.65
N ARG A 559 17.43 -25.34 1.02
CA ARG A 559 18.11 -26.44 1.74
C ARG A 559 19.13 -25.90 2.74
N VAL A 560 19.92 -24.90 2.36
CA VAL A 560 20.89 -24.24 3.24
C VAL A 560 20.19 -23.54 4.40
N GLU A 561 19.09 -22.82 4.14
CA GLU A 561 18.34 -22.13 5.20
C GLU A 561 17.70 -23.11 6.20
N VAL A 562 17.11 -24.20 5.71
CA VAL A 562 16.58 -25.27 6.56
C VAL A 562 17.70 -25.91 7.38
N ALA A 563 18.84 -26.23 6.77
CA ALA A 563 20.00 -26.77 7.48
C ALA A 563 20.53 -25.80 8.55
N LEU A 564 20.54 -24.48 8.26
CA LEU A 564 20.95 -23.45 9.20
C LEU A 564 19.99 -23.37 10.40
N ARG A 565 18.68 -23.38 10.16
CA ARG A 565 17.65 -23.37 11.23
C ARG A 565 17.71 -24.62 12.08
N VAL A 566 17.89 -25.79 11.47
CA VAL A 566 18.10 -27.06 12.19
C VAL A 566 19.38 -27.00 13.03
N GLY A 567 20.48 -26.49 12.47
CA GLY A 567 21.73 -26.29 13.19
C GLY A 567 21.61 -25.30 14.36
N GLN A 568 20.85 -24.22 14.21
CA GLN A 568 20.55 -23.27 15.29
C GLN A 568 19.70 -23.94 16.37
N HIS A 569 18.64 -24.67 16.00
CA HIS A 569 17.80 -25.41 16.93
C HIS A 569 18.62 -26.40 17.79
N TRP A 570 19.51 -27.18 17.17
CA TRP A 570 20.39 -28.11 17.89
C TRP A 570 21.41 -27.40 18.77
N ARG A 571 21.97 -26.26 18.34
CA ARG A 571 22.85 -25.43 19.18
C ARG A 571 22.13 -24.87 20.39
N THR A 572 20.92 -24.33 20.21
CA THR A 572 20.09 -23.85 21.33
C THR A 572 19.74 -24.99 22.29
N ARG A 573 19.38 -26.18 21.76
CA ARG A 573 19.07 -27.35 22.59
C ARG A 573 20.30 -27.85 23.37
N ALA A 574 21.47 -27.85 22.75
CA ALA A 574 22.73 -28.19 23.40
C ALA A 574 23.11 -27.16 24.47
N TYR A 575 22.98 -25.87 24.18
CA TYR A 575 23.21 -24.78 25.12
C TYR A 575 22.29 -24.88 26.33
N VAL A 576 20.98 -25.07 26.11
CA VAL A 576 20.00 -25.26 27.19
C VAL A 576 20.34 -26.49 28.02
N ARG A 577 20.72 -27.62 27.41
CA ARG A 577 21.16 -28.80 28.17
C ARG A 577 22.42 -28.54 29.00
N ALA A 578 23.40 -27.84 28.46
CA ALA A 578 24.63 -27.50 29.15
C ALA A 578 24.39 -26.55 30.34
N THR A 579 23.62 -25.47 30.12
CA THR A 579 23.26 -24.51 31.17
C THR A 579 22.32 -25.12 32.20
N SER A 580 21.38 -25.99 31.81
CA SER A 580 20.55 -26.74 32.77
C SER A 580 21.40 -27.59 33.71
N ARG A 581 22.48 -28.20 33.20
CA ARG A 581 23.43 -29.00 33.99
C ARG A 581 24.24 -28.12 34.96
N GLN A 582 24.72 -26.96 34.50
CA GLN A 582 25.41 -25.99 35.36
C GLN A 582 24.49 -25.42 36.44
N VAL A 583 23.25 -25.05 36.10
CA VAL A 583 22.26 -24.54 37.06
C VAL A 583 21.86 -25.62 38.07
N PHE A 584 21.81 -26.89 37.67
CA PHE A 584 21.53 -28.00 38.59
C PHE A 584 22.69 -28.25 39.57
N LEU A 585 23.94 -28.15 39.10
CA LEU A 585 25.13 -28.25 39.96
C LEU A 585 25.22 -27.07 40.93
N HIS A 586 24.98 -25.84 40.45
CA HIS A 586 25.06 -24.64 41.28
C HIS A 586 23.89 -24.53 42.28
N ARG A 587 22.70 -25.03 41.94
CA ARG A 587 21.60 -25.17 42.91
C ARG A 587 21.89 -26.19 44.00
N HIS A 588 22.64 -27.26 43.70
CA HIS A 588 22.99 -28.24 44.73
C HIS A 588 23.96 -27.65 45.77
N GLU A 589 24.91 -26.80 45.34
CA GLU A 589 25.79 -26.06 46.26
C GLU A 589 25.03 -25.01 47.08
N ILE A 590 24.12 -24.23 46.46
CA ILE A 590 23.36 -23.18 47.16
C ILE A 590 22.38 -23.77 48.19
N VAL A 591 21.80 -24.95 47.93
CA VAL A 591 20.90 -25.63 48.87
C VAL A 591 21.66 -26.19 50.09
N VAL A 592 22.92 -26.59 49.93
CA VAL A 592 23.76 -27.00 51.07
C VAL A 592 24.13 -25.78 51.92
N ILE A 593 24.54 -24.66 51.31
CA ILE A 593 24.91 -23.43 52.04
C ILE A 593 23.70 -22.82 52.78
N GLN A 594 22.50 -22.84 52.18
CA GLN A 594 21.30 -22.36 52.87
C GLN A 594 20.84 -23.26 54.01
N ARG A 595 21.07 -24.58 53.93
CA ARG A 595 20.70 -25.49 55.01
C ARG A 595 21.56 -25.24 56.26
N ASP A 596 22.85 -24.93 56.08
CA ASP A 596 23.75 -24.63 57.20
C ASP A 596 23.46 -23.26 57.83
N GLN A 597 23.08 -22.25 57.03
CA GLN A 597 22.62 -20.96 57.57
C GLN A 597 21.30 -21.05 58.35
N TYR A 598 20.36 -21.90 57.92
CA TYR A 598 19.10 -22.09 58.63
C TYR A 598 19.28 -22.87 59.94
N LEU A 599 20.21 -23.82 60.00
CA LEU A 599 20.52 -24.55 61.24
C LEU A 599 21.17 -23.62 62.28
N TRP A 600 22.10 -22.76 61.86
CA TRP A 600 22.72 -21.77 62.75
C TRP A 600 21.70 -20.75 63.29
N SER A 601 20.74 -20.34 62.46
CA SER A 601 19.65 -19.43 62.85
C SER A 601 18.67 -20.08 63.84
N LEU A 602 18.46 -21.40 63.75
CA LEU A 602 17.58 -22.13 64.65
C LEU A 602 18.22 -22.33 66.04
N GLU A 603 19.53 -22.61 66.11
CA GLU A 603 20.24 -22.71 67.39
C GLU A 603 20.20 -21.39 68.17
N VAL A 604 20.45 -20.26 67.49
CA VAL A 604 20.37 -18.92 68.11
C VAL A 604 18.94 -18.61 68.56
N PHE A 605 17.93 -19.02 67.80
CA PHE A 605 16.53 -18.83 68.17
C PHE A 605 16.14 -19.66 69.40
N VAL A 606 16.61 -20.92 69.49
CA VAL A 606 16.33 -21.80 70.63
C VAL A 606 17.05 -21.31 71.90
N GLU A 607 18.28 -20.81 71.80
CA GLU A 607 18.97 -20.17 72.94
C GLU A 607 18.25 -18.90 73.42
N CYS A 608 17.77 -18.06 72.51
CA CYS A 608 17.03 -16.85 72.87
C CYS A 608 15.70 -17.18 73.55
N VAL A 609 15.01 -18.23 73.12
CA VAL A 609 13.75 -18.68 73.75
C VAL A 609 14.02 -19.33 75.11
N ALA A 610 15.09 -20.11 75.26
CA ALA A 610 15.47 -20.72 76.53
C ALA A 610 15.86 -19.68 77.59
N LYS A 611 16.56 -18.60 77.19
CA LYS A 611 16.89 -17.46 78.08
C LYS A 611 15.72 -16.56 78.43
N ALA A 612 14.62 -16.62 77.66
CA ALA A 612 13.41 -15.85 77.95
C ALA A 612 12.45 -16.58 78.91
N PHE A 613 12.69 -17.87 79.18
CA PHE A 613 11.90 -18.70 80.09
C PHE A 613 12.57 -18.95 81.46
N HIS A 614 13.81 -18.49 81.64
CA HIS A 614 14.51 -18.38 82.92
C HIS A 614 14.57 -16.91 83.34
#